data_AF-A0A142JT94-F1
#
_entry.id   AF-A0A142JT94-F1
#
_cell.length_a   1.000
_cell.length_b   1.000
_cell.length_c   1.000
_cell.angle_alpha   90.00
_cell.angle_beta   90.00
_cell.angle_gamma   90.00
#
_symmetry.space_group_name_H-M   'P 1'
#
loop_
_entity.id
_entity.type
_entity.pdbx_description
1 polymer ?
#
loop_
_entity_poly.entity_id
_entity_poly.type
_entity_poly.pdbx_seq_one_letter_code
_entity_poly.pdbx_strand_id
1 'polypeptide(L)'
;MTQTAYRYAIYLSPSGPLAIFGNHWLGRDADTGATLPAPSDLPAAPPEWIKAPAHYGLHATLKPPFRLAEGANGAMVDAAARDLARRQAPFDAPLALRALRGFVAWTLAEASPPMQALADACVLAFDPLRAPPSAQELARRAPDQLSDEERRMLDAWGYPYVFGTFVFHITLTGMLDAASQRAAIAQLEAASGKLLQAPLHVDRISIFVQPAPGEDFVVGRHYGFDGSTAYGAGAAYLDA
;
A
#
# COMPACT_ATOMS: atom_id res chain seq x y z
N MET A 1 -5.82 -7.10 27.83
CA MET A 1 -6.73 -6.43 26.88
C MET A 1 -6.15 -6.67 25.51
N THR A 2 -6.91 -7.26 24.58
CA THR A 2 -6.47 -7.51 23.21
C THR A 2 -6.22 -6.16 22.51
N GLN A 3 -5.02 -5.96 21.97
CA GLN A 3 -4.63 -4.69 21.37
C GLN A 3 -5.18 -4.63 19.95
N THR A 4 -6.22 -3.82 19.72
CA THR A 4 -6.82 -3.65 18.39
C THR A 4 -6.30 -2.37 17.74
N ALA A 5 -5.79 -2.46 16.52
CA ALA A 5 -5.37 -1.28 15.76
C ALA A 5 -6.59 -0.46 15.32
N TYR A 6 -6.41 0.85 15.16
CA TYR A 6 -7.46 1.71 14.62
C TYR A 6 -7.86 1.32 13.19
N ARG A 7 -6.90 1.00 12.32
CA ARG A 7 -7.16 0.49 10.96
C ARG A 7 -6.14 -0.57 10.56
N TYR A 8 -6.55 -1.50 9.70
CA TYR A 8 -5.73 -2.50 9.04
C TYR A 8 -5.73 -2.24 7.54
N ALA A 9 -4.65 -2.56 6.84
CA ALA A 9 -4.57 -2.46 5.39
C ALA A 9 -3.79 -3.64 4.81
N ILE A 10 -4.16 -4.05 3.58
CA ILE A 10 -3.48 -5.14 2.87
C ILE A 10 -2.69 -4.52 1.75
N TYR A 11 -1.38 -4.56 1.87
CA TYR A 11 -0.48 -3.87 0.99
C TYR A 11 0.50 -4.84 0.36
N LEU A 12 0.95 -4.48 -0.84
CA LEU A 12 2.20 -4.99 -1.37
C LEU A 12 3.28 -3.98 -0.97
N SER A 13 4.22 -4.41 -0.12
CA SER A 13 5.44 -3.65 0.16
C SER A 13 6.55 -4.21 -0.72
N PRO A 14 7.25 -3.39 -1.54
CA PRO A 14 8.38 -3.89 -2.31
C PRO A 14 9.49 -4.39 -1.39
N SER A 15 10.34 -5.28 -1.88
CA SER A 15 11.50 -5.81 -1.16
C SER A 15 12.82 -5.41 -1.85
N GLY A 16 13.94 -5.69 -1.19
CA GLY A 16 15.27 -5.51 -1.77
C GLY A 16 15.58 -4.04 -2.16
N PRO A 17 16.23 -3.80 -3.31
CA PRO A 17 16.67 -2.47 -3.71
C PRO A 17 15.55 -1.41 -3.81
N LEU A 18 14.35 -1.80 -4.27
CA LEU A 18 13.20 -0.89 -4.34
C LEU A 18 12.74 -0.44 -2.95
N ALA A 19 12.73 -1.35 -1.98
CA ALA A 19 12.37 -1.07 -0.59
C ALA A 19 13.36 -0.09 0.05
N ILE A 20 14.66 -0.38 -0.08
CA ILE A 20 15.73 0.46 0.44
C ILE A 20 15.61 1.88 -0.11
N PHE A 21 15.53 2.00 -1.44
CA PHE A 21 15.39 3.31 -2.06
C PHE A 21 14.13 4.05 -1.61
N GLY A 22 12.97 3.40 -1.71
CA GLY A 22 11.69 4.04 -1.45
C GLY A 22 11.51 4.44 0.03
N ASN A 23 12.00 3.64 0.97
CA ASN A 23 11.95 3.98 2.40
C ASN A 23 12.84 5.18 2.72
N HIS A 24 14.06 5.24 2.16
CA HIS A 24 14.93 6.42 2.29
C HIS A 24 14.33 7.66 1.60
N TRP A 25 13.73 7.49 0.43
CA TRP A 25 13.05 8.56 -0.29
C TRP A 25 11.89 9.14 0.54
N LEU A 26 11.08 8.29 1.16
CA LEU A 26 9.99 8.71 2.05
C LEU A 26 10.47 9.14 3.45
N GLY A 27 11.75 8.96 3.76
CA GLY A 27 12.35 9.30 5.05
C GLY A 27 11.88 8.42 6.20
N ARG A 28 11.33 7.23 5.93
CA ARG A 28 10.76 6.34 6.95
C ARG A 28 10.75 4.89 6.51
N ASP A 29 11.04 4.02 7.46
CA ASP A 29 10.85 2.57 7.34
C ASP A 29 9.61 2.12 8.13
N ALA A 30 8.62 1.56 7.42
CA ALA A 30 7.39 1.08 8.05
C ALA A 30 7.58 -0.25 8.79
N ASP A 31 8.63 -1.03 8.47
CA ASP A 31 8.94 -2.28 9.16
C ASP A 31 9.38 -2.05 10.60
N THR A 32 10.24 -1.05 10.80
CA THR A 32 10.79 -0.70 12.12
C THR A 32 10.09 0.48 12.77
N GLY A 33 9.36 1.29 12.00
CA GLY A 33 8.82 2.58 12.43
C GLY A 33 9.88 3.70 12.51
N ALA A 34 11.14 3.42 12.11
CA ALA A 34 12.23 4.36 12.21
C ALA A 34 12.16 5.47 11.14
N THR A 35 12.58 6.67 11.52
CA THR A 35 12.91 7.73 10.55
C THR A 35 14.22 7.39 9.87
N LEU A 36 14.29 7.61 8.56
CA LEU A 36 15.49 7.39 7.76
C LEU A 36 16.02 8.70 7.18
N PRO A 37 17.34 8.86 7.03
CA PRO A 37 17.89 9.98 6.28
C PRO A 37 17.55 9.84 4.79
N ALA A 38 17.61 10.95 4.06
CA ALA A 38 17.51 10.93 2.60
C ALA A 38 18.62 10.03 1.98
N PRO A 39 18.41 9.50 0.76
CA PRO A 39 19.47 8.77 0.05
C PRO A 39 20.73 9.63 -0.11
N SER A 40 21.92 9.07 0.14
CA SER A 40 23.20 9.81 0.14
C SER A 40 23.52 10.48 -1.20
N ASP A 41 23.07 9.87 -2.29
CA ASP A 41 23.46 10.23 -3.65
C ASP A 41 22.45 11.19 -4.31
N LEU A 42 21.49 11.71 -3.53
CA LEU A 42 20.42 12.56 -4.01
C LEU A 42 20.18 13.76 -3.09
N PRO A 43 19.75 14.90 -3.65
CA PRO A 43 19.15 15.93 -2.82
C PRO A 43 17.94 15.34 -2.11
N ALA A 44 17.73 15.75 -0.85
CA ALA A 44 16.54 15.37 -0.12
C ALA A 44 15.28 15.81 -0.89
N ALA A 45 14.28 14.93 -0.96
CA ALA A 45 12.98 15.31 -1.47
C ALA A 45 12.42 16.45 -0.59
N PRO A 46 11.74 17.45 -1.19
CA PRO A 46 11.01 18.43 -0.40
C PRO A 46 10.04 17.73 0.56
N PRO A 47 10.03 18.07 1.87
CA PRO A 47 9.20 17.37 2.86
C PRO A 47 7.72 17.32 2.50
N GLU A 48 7.20 18.37 1.86
CA GLU A 48 5.82 18.46 1.40
C GLU A 48 5.49 17.46 0.28
N TRP A 49 6.48 17.02 -0.50
CA TRP A 49 6.29 15.97 -1.49
C TRP A 49 6.07 14.62 -0.82
N ILE A 50 6.79 14.32 0.26
CA ILE A 50 6.82 12.96 0.81
C ILE A 50 5.94 12.76 2.05
N LYS A 51 5.49 13.84 2.70
CA LYS A 51 4.71 13.77 3.95
C LYS A 51 3.47 12.87 3.85
N ALA A 52 2.67 13.02 2.80
CA ALA A 52 1.44 12.25 2.62
C ALA A 52 1.69 10.74 2.39
N PRO A 53 2.56 10.32 1.44
CA PRO A 53 2.87 8.90 1.27
C PRO A 53 3.64 8.30 2.46
N ALA A 54 4.54 9.05 3.11
CA ALA A 54 5.31 8.57 4.27
C ALA A 54 4.41 8.10 5.43
N HIS A 55 3.25 8.74 5.61
CA HIS A 55 2.24 8.34 6.60
C HIS A 55 1.78 6.90 6.46
N TYR A 56 1.73 6.38 5.23
CA TYR A 56 1.32 5.01 4.94
C TYR A 56 2.50 4.03 4.80
N GLY A 57 3.73 4.55 4.69
CA GLY A 57 4.90 3.79 4.30
C GLY A 57 4.95 3.49 2.80
N LEU A 58 6.07 2.97 2.33
CA LEU A 58 6.24 2.57 0.93
C LEU A 58 5.39 1.35 0.62
N HIS A 59 4.37 1.49 -0.24
CA HIS A 59 3.46 0.39 -0.55
C HIS A 59 2.67 0.63 -1.85
N ALA A 60 2.12 -0.46 -2.39
CA ALA A 60 0.95 -0.45 -3.25
C ALA A 60 -0.26 -0.99 -2.48
N THR A 61 -1.41 -0.33 -2.64
CA THR A 61 -2.66 -0.76 -1.98
C THR A 61 -3.26 -1.98 -2.70
N LEU A 62 -3.43 -3.11 -2.02
CA LEU A 62 -4.21 -4.26 -2.52
C LEU A 62 -5.63 -4.27 -1.94
N LYS A 63 -5.76 -3.94 -0.65
CA LYS A 63 -7.02 -3.55 -0.01
C LYS A 63 -6.78 -2.30 0.84
N PRO A 64 -7.61 -1.27 0.68
CA PRO A 64 -7.45 0.01 1.39
C PRO A 64 -7.61 -0.15 2.89
N PRO A 65 -7.12 0.81 3.69
CA PRO A 65 -7.32 0.82 5.13
C PRO A 65 -8.78 0.64 5.55
N PHE A 66 -9.02 -0.25 6.50
CA PHE A 66 -10.34 -0.58 7.01
C PHE A 66 -10.33 -0.80 8.53
N ARG A 67 -11.48 -0.55 9.17
CA ARG A 67 -11.74 -0.90 10.57
C ARG A 67 -12.27 -2.33 10.64
N LEU A 68 -11.98 -3.05 11.71
CA LEU A 68 -12.55 -4.39 11.92
C LEU A 68 -14.04 -4.30 12.24
N ALA A 69 -14.81 -5.25 11.71
CA ALA A 69 -16.21 -5.45 12.07
C ALA A 69 -16.35 -5.91 13.53
N GLU A 70 -17.54 -5.77 14.10
CA GLU A 70 -17.84 -6.35 15.40
C GLU A 70 -17.62 -7.87 15.36
N GLY A 71 -16.90 -8.40 16.36
CA GLY A 71 -16.54 -9.82 16.44
C GLY A 71 -15.28 -10.21 15.64
N ALA A 72 -14.73 -9.33 14.80
CA ALA A 72 -13.44 -9.55 14.15
C ALA A 72 -12.27 -9.05 15.02
N ASN A 73 -11.12 -9.71 14.93
CA ASN A 73 -9.89 -9.37 15.65
C ASN A 73 -8.63 -9.53 14.78
N GLY A 74 -7.46 -9.19 15.35
CA GLY A 74 -6.18 -9.25 14.65
C GLY A 74 -5.79 -10.68 14.26
N ALA A 75 -6.07 -11.66 15.13
CA ALA A 75 -5.80 -13.07 14.85
C ALA A 75 -6.60 -13.59 13.63
N MET A 76 -7.83 -13.12 13.41
CA MET A 76 -8.61 -13.45 12.22
C MET A 76 -8.02 -12.83 10.95
N VAL A 77 -7.49 -11.60 11.03
CA VAL A 77 -6.75 -10.97 9.92
C VAL A 77 -5.49 -11.76 9.59
N ASP A 78 -4.74 -12.19 10.61
CA ASP A 78 -3.56 -13.02 10.45
C ASP A 78 -3.89 -14.36 9.77
N ALA A 79 -4.93 -15.04 10.24
CA ALA A 79 -5.37 -16.31 9.67
C ALA A 79 -5.76 -16.17 8.19
N ALA A 80 -6.52 -15.13 7.85
CA ALA A 80 -6.91 -14.82 6.47
C ALA A 80 -5.69 -14.52 5.58
N ALA A 81 -4.70 -13.79 6.09
CA ALA A 81 -3.47 -13.48 5.36
C ALA A 81 -2.63 -14.74 5.07
N ARG A 82 -2.44 -15.60 6.08
CA ARG A 82 -1.72 -16.89 5.92
C ARG A 82 -2.40 -17.78 4.90
N ASP A 83 -3.72 -17.86 4.97
CA ASP A 83 -4.53 -18.68 4.09
C ASP A 83 -4.52 -18.17 2.64
N LEU A 84 -4.65 -16.85 2.45
CA LEU A 84 -4.54 -16.22 1.14
C LEU A 84 -3.15 -16.43 0.53
N ALA A 85 -2.08 -16.18 1.29
CA ALA A 85 -0.70 -16.26 0.80
C ALA A 85 -0.35 -17.65 0.27
N ARG A 86 -0.75 -18.73 0.96
CA ARG A 86 -0.51 -20.12 0.53
C ARG A 86 -1.20 -20.52 -0.78
N ARG A 87 -2.18 -19.73 -1.25
CA ARG A 87 -2.89 -19.95 -2.52
C ARG A 87 -2.29 -19.16 -3.68
N GLN A 88 -1.33 -18.28 -3.41
CA GLN A 88 -0.71 -17.46 -4.45
C GLN A 88 0.54 -18.14 -4.98
N ALA A 89 0.94 -17.77 -6.20
CA ALA A 89 2.23 -18.12 -6.78
C ALA A 89 3.03 -16.82 -6.99
N PRO A 90 4.36 -16.81 -6.76
CA PRO A 90 5.18 -15.65 -7.06
C PRO A 90 5.15 -15.30 -8.55
N PHE A 91 5.26 -14.01 -8.86
CA PHE A 91 5.32 -13.51 -10.23
C PHE A 91 6.13 -12.22 -10.32
N ASP A 92 6.54 -11.88 -11.53
CA ASP A 92 7.29 -10.66 -11.82
C ASP A 92 6.40 -9.63 -12.52
N ALA A 93 6.56 -8.36 -12.15
CA ALA A 93 5.79 -7.25 -12.70
C ALA A 93 6.73 -6.10 -13.09
N PRO A 94 6.95 -5.83 -14.39
CA PRO A 94 7.74 -4.69 -14.84
C PRO A 94 7.14 -3.37 -14.36
N LEU A 95 7.98 -2.47 -13.86
CA LEU A 95 7.55 -1.16 -13.34
C LEU A 95 7.98 -0.02 -14.25
N ALA A 96 7.21 1.07 -14.23
CA ALA A 96 7.52 2.33 -14.86
C ALA A 96 7.25 3.49 -13.91
N LEU A 97 8.12 4.50 -13.90
CA LEU A 97 7.88 5.74 -13.18
C LEU A 97 6.92 6.63 -13.98
N ARG A 98 5.81 7.06 -13.37
CA ARG A 98 4.82 7.91 -14.05
C ARG A 98 4.24 8.96 -13.10
N ALA A 99 3.84 10.09 -13.69
CA ALA A 99 2.85 10.95 -13.06
C ALA A 99 1.47 10.27 -13.15
N LEU A 100 0.79 10.16 -12.03
CA LEU A 100 -0.55 9.56 -11.92
C LEU A 100 -1.42 10.49 -11.09
N ARG A 101 -2.52 10.99 -11.66
CA ARG A 101 -3.58 11.74 -10.94
C ARG A 101 -3.04 12.84 -10.00
N GLY A 102 -2.01 13.57 -10.42
CA GLY A 102 -1.42 14.68 -9.65
C GLY A 102 -0.29 14.29 -8.67
N PHE A 103 0.15 13.04 -8.63
CA PHE A 103 1.34 12.61 -7.89
C PHE A 103 2.31 11.82 -8.78
N VAL A 104 3.47 11.41 -8.26
CA VAL A 104 4.44 10.55 -8.95
C VAL A 104 4.52 9.21 -8.24
N ALA A 105 4.55 8.13 -9.01
CA ALA A 105 4.52 6.76 -8.51
C ALA A 105 5.28 5.80 -9.44
N TRP A 106 5.71 4.67 -8.88
CA TRP A 106 5.98 3.49 -9.70
C TRP A 106 4.66 2.79 -10.03
N THR A 107 4.43 2.54 -11.30
CA THR A 107 3.22 1.90 -11.83
C THR A 107 3.61 0.65 -12.61
N LEU A 108 2.66 -0.22 -12.94
CA LEU A 108 2.94 -1.31 -13.88
C LEU A 108 3.30 -0.72 -15.26
N ALA A 109 4.40 -1.18 -15.85
CA ALA A 109 4.78 -0.79 -17.19
C ALA A 109 3.78 -1.31 -18.24
N GLU A 110 3.25 -2.51 -17.99
CA GLU A 110 2.29 -3.24 -18.82
C GLU A 110 1.17 -3.87 -17.98
N ALA A 111 0.10 -4.34 -18.63
CA ALA A 111 -0.99 -5.00 -17.92
C ALA A 111 -0.50 -6.30 -17.25
N SER A 112 -0.87 -6.51 -15.99
CA SER A 112 -0.49 -7.70 -15.23
C SER A 112 -1.74 -8.39 -14.66
N PRO A 113 -2.29 -9.40 -15.36
CA PRO A 113 -3.36 -10.25 -14.84
C PRO A 113 -3.07 -10.85 -13.44
N PRO A 114 -1.86 -11.36 -13.12
CA PRO A 114 -1.60 -11.87 -11.77
C PRO A 114 -1.65 -10.78 -10.70
N MET A 115 -1.24 -9.54 -10.99
CA MET A 115 -1.38 -8.42 -10.05
C MET A 115 -2.85 -8.08 -9.79
N GLN A 116 -3.68 -8.03 -10.84
CA GLN A 116 -5.12 -7.81 -10.69
C GLN A 116 -5.77 -8.92 -9.86
N ALA A 117 -5.46 -10.18 -10.18
CA ALA A 117 -5.99 -11.33 -9.45
C ALA A 117 -5.60 -11.31 -7.95
N LEU A 118 -4.35 -10.91 -7.65
CA LEU A 118 -3.89 -10.76 -6.27
C LEU A 118 -4.68 -9.67 -5.53
N ALA A 119 -4.86 -8.49 -6.14
CA ALA A 119 -5.63 -7.39 -5.55
C ALA A 119 -7.09 -7.81 -5.30
N ASP A 120 -7.74 -8.44 -6.27
CA ASP A 120 -9.12 -8.92 -6.15
C ASP A 120 -9.25 -9.96 -5.03
N ALA A 121 -8.31 -10.90 -4.95
CA ALA A 121 -8.29 -11.91 -3.91
C ALA A 121 -8.08 -11.30 -2.51
N CYS A 122 -7.25 -10.26 -2.38
CA CYS A 122 -7.14 -9.48 -1.15
C CYS A 122 -8.44 -8.75 -0.78
N VAL A 123 -9.15 -8.17 -1.74
CA VAL A 123 -10.43 -7.52 -1.43
C VAL A 123 -11.43 -8.54 -0.89
N LEU A 124 -11.59 -9.67 -1.59
CA LEU A 124 -12.52 -10.74 -1.26
C LEU A 124 -12.22 -11.41 0.09
N ALA A 125 -10.96 -11.79 0.33
CA ALA A 125 -10.60 -12.55 1.52
C ALA A 125 -10.79 -11.77 2.82
N PHE A 126 -10.65 -10.45 2.78
CA PHE A 126 -10.67 -9.59 3.97
C PHE A 126 -11.95 -8.75 4.09
N ASP A 127 -12.85 -8.77 3.11
CA ASP A 127 -14.13 -8.03 3.23
C ASP A 127 -15.01 -8.52 4.39
N PRO A 128 -15.13 -9.83 4.70
CA PRO A 128 -15.88 -10.29 5.86
C PRO A 128 -15.37 -9.76 7.22
N LEU A 129 -14.11 -9.31 7.28
CA LEU A 129 -13.49 -8.79 8.50
C LEU A 129 -13.67 -7.28 8.66
N ARG A 130 -14.19 -6.60 7.63
CA ARG A 130 -14.26 -5.15 7.57
C ARG A 130 -15.60 -4.62 8.11
N ALA A 131 -15.54 -3.61 8.96
CA ALA A 131 -16.70 -2.79 9.30
C ALA A 131 -17.16 -1.96 8.08
N PRO A 132 -18.48 -1.77 7.89
CA PRO A 132 -19.00 -0.81 6.93
C PRO A 132 -18.38 0.58 7.10
N PRO A 133 -18.13 1.31 5.99
CA PRO A 133 -17.60 2.66 6.07
C PRO A 133 -18.64 3.57 6.74
N SER A 134 -18.18 4.50 7.55
CA SER A 134 -19.02 5.58 8.07
C SER A 134 -19.42 6.55 6.97
N ALA A 135 -20.49 7.31 7.19
CA ALA A 135 -20.90 8.39 6.27
C ALA A 135 -19.76 9.40 6.03
N GLN A 136 -18.92 9.67 7.04
CA GLN A 136 -17.75 10.54 6.90
C GLN A 136 -16.67 9.93 6.00
N GLU A 137 -16.42 8.62 6.11
CA GLU A 137 -15.47 7.91 5.25
C GLU A 137 -15.95 7.90 3.79
N LEU A 138 -17.26 7.71 3.56
CA LEU A 138 -17.87 7.77 2.23
C LEU A 138 -17.79 9.18 1.63
N ALA A 139 -18.15 10.21 2.38
CA ALA A 139 -18.12 11.60 1.91
C ALA A 139 -16.71 12.04 1.47
N ARG A 140 -15.66 11.58 2.17
CA ARG A 140 -14.25 11.84 1.79
C ARG A 140 -13.85 11.23 0.45
N ARG A 141 -14.60 10.28 -0.10
CA ARG A 141 -14.35 9.70 -1.42
C ARG A 141 -14.93 10.54 -2.57
N ALA A 142 -15.57 11.66 -2.26
CA ALA A 142 -16.18 12.56 -3.23
C ALA A 142 -17.02 11.78 -4.26
N PRO A 143 -18.07 11.05 -3.83
CA PRO A 143 -18.79 10.11 -4.67
C PRO A 143 -19.38 10.75 -5.93
N ASP A 144 -19.65 12.06 -5.90
CA ASP A 144 -20.19 12.82 -7.03
C ASP A 144 -19.16 13.10 -8.15
N GLN A 145 -17.89 12.78 -7.89
CA GLN A 145 -16.79 12.84 -8.88
C GLN A 145 -16.40 11.45 -9.41
N LEU A 146 -17.03 10.38 -8.92
CA LEU A 146 -16.76 9.01 -9.33
C LEU A 146 -17.57 8.66 -10.59
N SER A 147 -16.98 7.82 -11.44
CA SER A 147 -17.72 7.13 -12.49
C SER A 147 -18.75 6.14 -11.90
N ASP A 148 -19.69 5.71 -12.73
CA ASP A 148 -20.73 4.74 -12.31
C ASP A 148 -20.12 3.42 -11.81
N GLU A 149 -19.01 2.97 -12.39
CA GLU A 149 -18.29 1.76 -11.95
C GLU A 149 -17.64 1.97 -10.57
N GLU A 150 -16.92 3.07 -10.40
CA GLU A 150 -16.27 3.42 -9.13
C GLU A 150 -17.29 3.62 -8.01
N ARG A 151 -18.47 4.18 -8.30
CA ARG A 151 -19.57 4.28 -7.34
C ARG A 151 -20.12 2.90 -6.95
N ARG A 152 -20.31 1.99 -7.91
CA ARG A 152 -20.70 0.60 -7.62
C ARG A 152 -19.68 -0.11 -6.74
N MET A 153 -18.39 0.14 -6.95
CA MET A 153 -17.33 -0.39 -6.09
C MET A 153 -17.36 0.22 -4.68
N LEU A 154 -17.58 1.53 -4.58
CA LEU A 154 -17.73 2.21 -3.29
C LEU A 154 -18.90 1.65 -2.47
N ASP A 155 -20.04 1.44 -3.10
CA ASP A 155 -21.26 0.95 -2.43
C ASP A 155 -21.11 -0.52 -1.98
N ALA A 156 -20.52 -1.38 -2.82
CA ALA A 156 -20.35 -2.80 -2.51
C ALA A 156 -19.19 -3.08 -1.55
N TRP A 157 -18.06 -2.37 -1.69
CA TRP A 157 -16.78 -2.73 -1.04
C TRP A 157 -16.22 -1.64 -0.13
N GLY A 158 -16.90 -0.49 -0.03
CA GLY A 158 -16.48 0.65 0.79
C GLY A 158 -15.29 1.42 0.22
N TYR A 159 -14.89 1.16 -1.03
CA TYR A 159 -13.79 1.86 -1.70
C TYR A 159 -13.96 1.85 -3.23
N PRO A 160 -13.68 2.97 -3.92
CA PRO A 160 -14.02 3.09 -5.33
C PRO A 160 -13.00 2.48 -6.30
N TYR A 161 -11.79 2.11 -5.84
CA TYR A 161 -10.70 1.65 -6.71
C TYR A 161 -10.32 0.19 -6.44
N VAL A 162 -11.29 -0.72 -6.61
CA VAL A 162 -11.15 -2.19 -6.49
C VAL A 162 -11.68 -2.89 -7.75
N PHE A 163 -11.26 -4.14 -7.98
CA PHE A 163 -11.67 -4.92 -9.15
C PHE A 163 -11.41 -4.18 -10.46
N GLY A 164 -12.43 -4.00 -11.31
CA GLY A 164 -12.29 -3.34 -12.62
C GLY A 164 -11.84 -1.88 -12.57
N THR A 165 -11.79 -1.25 -11.39
CA THR A 165 -11.32 0.13 -11.19
C THR A 165 -9.98 0.22 -10.48
N PHE A 166 -9.37 -0.93 -10.18
CA PHE A 166 -8.06 -1.02 -9.57
C PHE A 166 -6.97 -0.49 -10.52
N VAL A 167 -6.05 0.31 -9.96
CA VAL A 167 -4.86 0.78 -10.66
C VAL A 167 -3.68 0.60 -9.73
N PHE A 168 -2.77 -0.32 -10.08
CA PHE A 168 -1.56 -0.55 -9.31
C PHE A 168 -0.64 0.67 -9.35
N HIS A 169 -0.20 1.11 -8.17
CA HIS A 169 0.83 2.13 -8.02
C HIS A 169 1.50 2.04 -6.65
N ILE A 170 2.79 2.36 -6.59
CA ILE A 170 3.56 2.63 -5.36
C ILE A 170 3.82 4.13 -5.33
N THR A 171 3.15 4.83 -4.42
CA THR A 171 3.19 6.30 -4.34
C THR A 171 4.53 6.80 -3.81
N LEU A 172 5.17 7.71 -4.54
CA LEU A 172 6.44 8.32 -4.15
C LEU A 172 6.27 9.79 -3.74
N THR A 173 5.21 10.46 -4.18
CA THR A 173 4.90 11.83 -3.76
C THR A 173 3.43 11.99 -3.38
N GLY A 174 3.12 13.04 -2.63
CA GLY A 174 1.78 13.57 -2.49
C GLY A 174 1.35 14.31 -3.76
N MET A 175 0.25 15.06 -3.63
CA MET A 175 -0.29 15.87 -4.71
C MET A 175 0.66 17.03 -5.03
N LEU A 176 0.98 17.19 -6.30
CA LEU A 176 1.93 18.14 -6.85
C LEU A 176 1.30 18.87 -8.04
N ASP A 177 1.74 20.12 -8.26
CA ASP A 177 1.48 20.80 -9.52
C ASP A 177 2.32 20.22 -10.68
N ALA A 178 1.99 20.59 -11.91
CA ALA A 178 2.65 20.03 -13.09
C ALA A 178 4.16 20.31 -13.14
N ALA A 179 4.63 21.43 -12.58
CA ALA A 179 6.06 21.75 -12.55
C ALA A 179 6.81 20.87 -11.55
N SER A 180 6.24 20.71 -10.35
CA SER A 180 6.76 19.85 -9.29
C SER A 180 6.71 18.38 -9.68
N GLN A 181 5.68 17.93 -10.41
CA GLN A 181 5.67 16.57 -10.98
C GLN A 181 6.83 16.33 -11.96
N ARG A 182 7.12 17.29 -12.86
CA ARG A 182 8.27 17.17 -13.78
C ARG A 182 9.59 17.13 -13.03
N ALA A 183 9.75 17.98 -12.00
CA ALA A 183 10.94 17.99 -11.16
C ALA A 183 11.11 16.66 -10.39
N ALA A 184 10.04 16.16 -9.78
CA ALA A 184 10.03 14.89 -9.07
C ALA A 184 10.35 13.71 -9.99
N ILE A 185 9.77 13.67 -11.20
CA ILE A 185 10.11 12.65 -12.20
C ILE A 185 11.60 12.71 -12.54
N ALA A 186 12.14 13.87 -12.91
CA ALA A 186 13.55 13.97 -13.28
C ALA A 186 14.49 13.51 -12.16
N GLN A 187 14.19 13.88 -10.91
CA GLN A 187 14.95 13.44 -9.74
C GLN A 187 14.85 11.93 -9.51
N LEU A 188 13.63 11.37 -9.58
CA LEU A 188 13.37 9.95 -9.36
C LEU A 188 13.88 9.07 -10.51
N GLU A 189 13.91 9.55 -11.75
CA GLU A 189 14.49 8.84 -12.89
C GLU A 189 16.01 8.71 -12.73
N ALA A 190 16.70 9.81 -12.39
CA ALA A 190 18.14 9.80 -12.14
C ALA A 190 18.52 8.86 -10.99
N ALA A 191 17.65 8.79 -9.98
CA ALA A 191 17.83 8.03 -8.76
C ALA A 191 17.51 6.53 -8.89
N SER A 192 16.34 6.22 -9.44
CA SER A 192 15.73 4.89 -9.40
C SER A 192 15.63 4.23 -10.77
N GLY A 193 16.02 4.92 -11.86
CA GLY A 193 15.87 4.42 -13.22
C GLY A 193 16.56 3.08 -13.47
N LYS A 194 17.72 2.82 -12.83
CA LYS A 194 18.39 1.51 -12.89
C LYS A 194 17.62 0.41 -12.14
N LEU A 195 16.93 0.76 -11.05
CA LEU A 195 16.12 -0.19 -10.29
C LEU A 195 14.96 -0.71 -11.12
N LEU A 196 14.38 0.14 -11.98
CA LEU A 196 13.26 -0.21 -12.84
C LEU A 196 13.65 -1.09 -14.05
N GLN A 197 14.93 -1.42 -14.23
CA GLN A 197 15.37 -2.40 -15.24
C GLN A 197 15.11 -3.85 -14.80
N ALA A 198 15.00 -4.08 -13.49
CA ALA A 198 14.53 -5.34 -12.95
C ALA A 198 13.02 -5.24 -12.66
N PRO A 199 12.24 -6.31 -12.91
CA PRO A 199 10.84 -6.31 -12.52
C PRO A 199 10.69 -6.31 -11.00
N LEU A 200 9.54 -5.85 -10.52
CA LEU A 200 9.12 -6.08 -9.15
C LEU A 200 8.82 -7.58 -8.99
N HIS A 201 9.59 -8.26 -8.16
CA HIS A 201 9.28 -9.61 -7.74
C HIS A 201 8.19 -9.58 -6.65
N VAL A 202 7.03 -10.19 -6.95
CA VAL A 202 5.89 -10.27 -6.04
C VAL A 202 5.81 -11.68 -5.49
N ASP A 203 6.21 -11.82 -4.23
CA ASP A 203 6.28 -13.11 -3.52
C ASP A 203 5.55 -13.08 -2.17
N ARG A 204 4.94 -11.95 -1.82
CA ARG A 204 4.31 -11.74 -0.52
C ARG A 204 3.22 -10.68 -0.56
N ILE A 205 2.36 -10.73 0.44
CA ILE A 205 1.54 -9.58 0.87
C ILE A 205 1.93 -9.17 2.29
N SER A 206 1.52 -7.98 2.68
CA SER A 206 1.85 -7.39 3.97
C SER A 206 0.58 -6.84 4.62
N ILE A 207 0.42 -7.12 5.90
CA ILE A 207 -0.59 -6.45 6.72
C ILE A 207 0.07 -5.26 7.37
N PHE A 208 -0.47 -4.07 7.10
CA PHE A 208 -0.11 -2.84 7.78
C PHE A 208 -1.19 -2.48 8.78
N VAL A 209 -0.80 -1.85 9.87
CA VAL A 209 -1.70 -1.39 10.92
C VAL A 209 -1.46 0.08 11.19
N GLN A 210 -2.54 0.81 11.41
CA GLN A 210 -2.49 2.13 12.02
C GLN A 210 -2.87 1.98 13.50
N PRO A 211 -1.92 2.17 14.43
CA PRO A 211 -2.16 2.00 15.86
C PRO A 211 -3.34 2.83 16.38
N ALA A 212 -3.34 4.14 16.08
CA ALA A 212 -4.31 5.12 16.54
C ALA A 212 -4.64 6.17 15.47
N PRO A 213 -5.76 6.91 15.58
CA PRO A 213 -6.11 7.95 14.62
C PRO A 213 -4.98 8.98 14.44
N GLY A 214 -4.49 9.13 13.22
CA GLY A 214 -3.45 10.10 12.87
C GLY A 214 -2.01 9.60 13.02
N GLU A 215 -1.79 8.44 13.64
CA GLU A 215 -0.46 7.80 13.68
C GLU A 215 -0.09 7.16 12.34
N ASP A 216 1.20 7.04 12.06
CA ASP A 216 1.67 6.42 10.84
C ASP A 216 1.39 4.91 10.81
N PHE A 217 1.15 4.38 9.61
CA PHE A 217 1.03 2.94 9.43
C PHE A 217 2.40 2.27 9.64
N VAL A 218 2.40 1.15 10.35
CA VAL A 218 3.55 0.26 10.51
C VAL A 218 3.22 -1.12 9.97
N VAL A 219 4.23 -1.87 9.56
CA VAL A 219 4.06 -3.28 9.18
C VAL A 219 3.68 -4.06 10.42
N GLY A 220 2.56 -4.78 10.35
CA GLY A 220 2.23 -5.82 11.31
C GLY A 220 3.01 -7.09 11.00
N ARG A 221 2.83 -7.62 9.79
CA ARG A 221 3.47 -8.87 9.35
C ARG A 221 3.50 -8.98 7.82
N HIS A 222 4.56 -9.58 7.31
CA HIS A 222 4.67 -10.05 5.93
C HIS A 222 4.32 -11.52 5.82
N TYR A 223 3.69 -11.90 4.71
CA TYR A 223 3.22 -13.26 4.43
C TYR A 223 3.73 -13.69 3.06
N GLY A 224 4.79 -14.49 3.04
CA GLY A 224 5.33 -15.06 1.83
C GLY A 224 4.39 -16.10 1.23
N PHE A 225 4.34 -16.16 -0.09
CA PHE A 225 3.55 -17.16 -0.83
C PHE A 225 4.11 -18.59 -0.64
N ASP A 226 5.34 -18.70 -0.15
CA ASP A 226 5.98 -19.94 0.33
C ASP A 226 5.53 -20.36 1.74
N GLY A 227 4.66 -19.58 2.40
CA GLY A 227 4.17 -19.82 3.75
C GLY A 227 5.03 -19.20 4.86
N SER A 228 6.14 -18.53 4.51
CA SER A 228 6.96 -17.80 5.47
C SER A 228 6.23 -16.58 6.04
N THR A 229 6.63 -16.16 7.25
CA THR A 229 6.17 -14.90 7.83
C THR A 229 7.33 -14.13 8.45
N ALA A 230 7.30 -12.80 8.34
CA ALA A 230 8.23 -11.89 8.99
C ALA A 230 7.47 -10.81 9.76
N TYR A 231 7.92 -10.48 10.97
CA TYR A 231 7.28 -9.50 11.85
C TYR A 231 7.76 -8.09 11.54
N GLY A 232 6.85 -7.12 11.60
CA GLY A 232 7.17 -5.70 11.69
C GLY A 232 6.82 -5.10 13.06
N ALA A 233 7.02 -3.80 13.22
CA ALA A 233 6.80 -3.07 14.47
C ALA A 233 5.36 -3.15 15.01
N GLY A 234 4.37 -3.42 14.15
CA GLY A 234 2.97 -3.58 14.49
C GLY A 234 2.53 -5.02 14.78
N ALA A 235 3.44 -6.00 14.90
CA ALA A 235 3.10 -7.42 15.01
C ALA A 235 2.11 -7.75 16.12
N ALA A 236 2.19 -7.06 17.26
CA ALA A 236 1.32 -7.28 18.43
C ALA A 236 -0.18 -7.04 18.12
N TYR A 237 -0.51 -6.25 17.10
CA TYR A 237 -1.89 -6.02 16.67
C TYR A 237 -2.50 -7.20 15.90
N LEU A 238 -1.71 -8.23 15.57
CA LEU A 238 -2.14 -9.43 14.85
C LEU A 238 -2.19 -10.68 15.74
N ASP A 239 -1.65 -10.60 16.95
CA ASP A 239 -1.63 -11.70 17.93
C ASP A 239 -2.85 -11.68 18.87
N ALA A 240 -3.76 -10.71 18.67
CA ALA A 240 -4.86 -10.35 19.55
C ALA A 240 -6.25 -10.64 18.97
#